data_AF-A0AA88W1S3-F1
#
_entry.id   AF-A0AA88W1S3-F1
#
_cell.length_a   1.000
_cell.length_b   1.000
_cell.length_c   1.000
_cell.angle_alpha   90.00
_cell.angle_beta   90.00
_cell.angle_gamma   90.00
#
_symmetry.space_group_name_H-M   'P 1'
#
loop_
_entity.id
_entity.type
_entity.pdbx_description
1 polymer ?
#
loop_
_entity_poly.entity_id
_entity_poly.type
_entity_poly.pdbx_seq_one_letter_code
_entity_poly.pdbx_strand_id
1 'polypeptide(L)'
;MPGVGKTMMMEQVRRVMVEKKRFEEVAVAVVSATLDIKSIQRKLANDLGLSDLAKEDDESARAGLLRRRLKDRKKVLVILDDVWCKLPLADIGLDFGDSKGCKILITSRERGICEANKCTPFLIDILSNEEAWGLFRQHAGNYVEDADINPVAMEVFNECGHLPLIIRAVGEALKDGEQFEWKDERRQFKNFTPNKISKIDDQVYKTLELSFSYLKPEEAKSCLLLCSLFPEDAVISIDYLSVLTMTMGFLPNSDSIGDARNRVLSMVKTLKTSCLLLGCEDGDSVKLHDVIRDVDIYIALEDIKYRFMVKSFVFAWPEMQEARRAISLRIFLSFPEN
;
A
#
# COMPACT_ATOMS: atom_id res chain seq x y z
N MET A 1 -2.33 6.43 -12.79
CA MET A 1 -2.86 5.08 -12.48
C MET A 1 -2.25 4.53 -11.19
N PRO A 2 -3.01 3.84 -10.33
CA PRO A 2 -2.50 3.09 -9.18
C PRO A 2 -1.66 1.86 -9.60
N GLY A 3 -0.79 1.33 -8.73
CA GLY A 3 -0.06 0.06 -8.97
C GLY A 3 1.05 0.06 -10.03
N VAL A 4 1.25 1.15 -10.79
CA VAL A 4 2.29 1.28 -11.84
C VAL A 4 3.72 1.47 -11.31
N GLY A 5 3.92 1.53 -9.98
CA GLY A 5 5.27 1.63 -9.38
C GLY A 5 5.83 3.04 -9.17
N LYS A 6 4.98 4.07 -9.10
CA LYS A 6 5.42 5.47 -8.86
C LYS A 6 6.26 5.63 -7.58
N THR A 7 5.77 5.12 -6.45
CA THR A 7 6.50 5.13 -5.16
C THR A 7 7.81 4.35 -5.25
N MET A 8 7.83 3.21 -5.97
CA MET A 8 9.05 2.43 -6.18
C MET A 8 10.09 3.21 -6.99
N MET A 9 9.67 3.85 -8.08
CA MET A 9 10.57 4.69 -8.89
C MET A 9 11.08 5.90 -8.11
N MET A 10 10.21 6.54 -7.31
CA MET A 10 10.60 7.61 -6.39
C MET A 10 11.68 7.15 -5.42
N GLU A 11 11.55 5.96 -4.82
CA GLU A 11 12.55 5.41 -3.90
C GLU A 11 13.89 5.11 -4.61
N GLN A 12 13.86 4.64 -5.85
CA GLN A 12 15.08 4.49 -6.66
C GLN A 12 15.72 5.86 -6.97
N VAL A 13 14.92 6.87 -7.28
CA VAL A 13 15.42 8.25 -7.46
C VAL A 13 16.05 8.74 -6.16
N ARG A 14 15.39 8.61 -5.02
CA ARG A 14 15.92 8.96 -3.69
C ARG A 14 17.30 8.33 -3.48
N ARG A 15 17.39 7.01 -3.65
CA ARG A 15 18.63 6.25 -3.50
C ARG A 15 19.75 6.76 -4.42
N VAL A 16 19.48 6.90 -5.72
CA VAL A 16 20.46 7.36 -6.71
C VAL A 16 20.91 8.79 -6.44
N MET A 17 20.02 9.68 -5.99
CA MET A 17 20.35 11.07 -5.67
C MET A 17 21.30 11.18 -4.48
N VAL A 18 21.11 10.33 -3.46
CA VAL A 18 21.98 10.21 -2.30
C VAL A 18 23.34 9.61 -2.70
N GLU A 19 23.33 8.47 -3.40
CA GLU A 19 24.56 7.78 -3.84
C GLU A 19 25.45 8.68 -4.72
N LYS A 20 24.83 9.41 -5.66
CA LYS A 20 25.53 10.34 -6.56
C LYS A 20 25.83 11.71 -5.94
N LYS A 21 25.47 11.92 -4.67
CA LYS A 21 25.66 13.19 -3.93
C LYS A 21 25.15 14.40 -4.71
N ARG A 22 24.03 14.25 -5.44
CA ARG A 22 23.41 15.34 -6.22
C ARG A 22 22.70 16.33 -5.32
N PHE A 23 22.12 15.82 -4.25
CA PHE A 23 21.59 16.57 -3.13
C PHE A 23 22.38 16.19 -1.87
N GLU A 24 22.53 17.15 -0.96
CA GLU A 24 23.18 16.94 0.33
C GLU A 24 22.24 16.24 1.30
N GLU A 25 20.95 16.52 1.19
CA GLU A 25 19.90 16.00 2.07
C GLU A 25 18.64 15.67 1.24
N VAL A 26 17.89 14.66 1.69
CA VAL A 26 16.60 14.29 1.12
C VAL A 26 15.60 14.14 2.25
N ALA A 27 14.43 14.75 2.11
CA ALA A 27 13.33 14.65 3.07
C ALA A 27 12.09 14.11 2.36
N VAL A 28 11.39 13.15 2.97
CA VAL A 28 10.28 12.42 2.35
C VAL A 28 9.06 12.42 3.26
N ALA A 29 7.92 12.87 2.76
CA ALA A 29 6.64 12.76 3.45
C ALA A 29 5.59 12.11 2.54
N VAL A 30 4.78 11.21 3.10
CA VAL A 30 3.59 10.67 2.42
C VAL A 30 2.43 11.61 2.69
N VAL A 31 1.66 11.95 1.66
CA VAL A 31 0.49 12.84 1.75
C VAL A 31 -0.75 11.97 1.67
N SER A 32 -1.45 11.77 2.78
CA SER A 32 -2.69 11.00 2.76
C SER A 32 -3.82 11.76 2.04
N ALA A 33 -4.88 11.05 1.64
CA ALA A 33 -6.05 11.65 0.99
C ALA A 33 -6.67 12.79 1.81
N THR A 34 -6.61 12.69 3.15
CA THR A 34 -6.92 13.79 4.05
C THR A 34 -5.64 14.56 4.35
N LEU A 35 -5.55 15.81 3.91
CA LEU A 35 -4.33 16.59 4.08
C LEU A 35 -4.07 16.91 5.56
N ASP A 36 -2.99 16.34 6.11
CA ASP A 36 -2.49 16.64 7.46
C ASP A 36 -1.15 17.39 7.35
N ILE A 37 -1.22 18.72 7.41
CA ILE A 37 -0.05 19.60 7.33
C ILE A 37 0.91 19.36 8.49
N LYS A 38 0.39 19.13 9.70
CA LYS A 38 1.19 18.92 10.91
C LYS A 38 2.04 17.65 10.79
N SER A 39 1.47 16.57 10.30
CA SER A 39 2.19 15.31 10.04
C SER A 39 3.29 15.50 8.99
N ILE A 40 2.97 16.14 7.86
CA ILE A 40 3.94 16.43 6.78
C ILE A 40 5.12 17.26 7.32
N GLN A 41 4.83 18.37 8.01
CA GLN A 41 5.87 19.23 8.58
C GLN A 41 6.78 18.48 9.54
N ARG A 42 6.21 17.66 10.44
CA ARG A 42 6.98 16.86 11.40
C ARG A 42 7.91 15.88 10.70
N LYS A 43 7.40 15.18 9.68
CA LYS A 43 8.18 14.19 8.94
C LYS A 43 9.35 14.86 8.19
N LEU A 44 9.09 15.97 7.50
CA LEU A 44 10.13 16.74 6.82
C LEU A 44 11.16 17.34 7.80
N ALA A 45 10.70 17.87 8.93
CA ALA A 45 11.59 18.43 9.96
C ALA A 45 12.53 17.37 10.53
N ASN A 46 12.02 16.17 10.83
CA ASN A 46 12.82 15.05 11.30
C ASN A 46 13.90 14.65 10.28
N ASP A 47 13.52 14.47 9.01
CA ASP A 47 14.47 14.08 7.96
C ASP A 47 15.56 15.16 7.70
N LEU A 48 15.26 16.44 8.00
CA LEU A 48 16.22 17.56 7.86
C LEU A 48 17.05 17.85 9.12
N GLY A 49 16.94 17.01 10.15
CA GLY A 49 17.66 17.17 11.42
C GLY A 49 17.15 18.31 12.29
N LEU A 50 15.89 18.69 12.15
CA LEU A 50 15.20 19.71 12.95
C LEU A 50 14.36 19.06 14.08
N SER A 51 14.85 17.97 14.66
CA SER A 51 14.10 17.11 15.59
C SER A 51 13.64 17.82 16.87
N ASP A 52 14.39 18.80 17.37
CA ASP A 52 13.99 19.62 18.52
C ASP A 52 12.78 20.52 18.20
N LEU A 53 12.55 20.78 16.92
CA LEU A 53 11.50 21.65 16.39
C LEU A 53 10.29 20.87 15.87
N ALA A 54 10.40 19.55 15.67
CA ALA A 54 9.27 18.68 15.35
C ALA A 54 8.26 18.58 16.52
N LYS A 55 8.70 18.95 17.73
CA LYS A 55 7.89 19.02 18.97
C LYS A 55 7.22 20.38 19.18
N GLU A 56 7.53 21.40 18.38
CA GLU A 56 6.80 22.67 18.38
C GLU A 56 5.35 22.37 17.97
N ASP A 57 4.36 22.86 18.72
CA ASP A 57 2.95 22.59 18.44
C ASP A 57 2.33 23.62 17.49
N ASP A 58 2.94 24.80 17.36
CA ASP A 58 2.53 25.82 16.40
C ASP A 58 2.92 25.44 14.95
N GLU A 59 1.90 25.29 14.10
CA GLU A 59 2.04 24.97 12.67
C GLU A 59 2.74 26.07 11.87
N SER A 60 2.44 27.33 12.14
CA SER A 60 3.06 28.48 11.46
C SER A 60 4.53 28.60 11.85
N ALA A 61 4.86 28.33 13.10
CA ALA A 61 6.26 28.29 13.55
C ALA A 61 7.05 27.20 12.83
N ARG A 62 6.52 25.96 12.76
CA ARG A 62 7.14 24.85 12.02
C ARG A 62 7.33 25.19 10.53
N ALA A 63 6.32 25.77 9.88
CA ALA A 63 6.40 26.20 8.48
C ALA A 63 7.52 27.23 8.26
N GLY A 64 7.60 28.25 9.13
CA GLY A 64 8.63 29.29 9.06
C GLY A 64 10.04 28.73 9.23
N LEU A 65 10.21 27.71 10.07
CA LEU A 65 11.49 27.04 10.30
C LEU A 65 11.92 26.17 9.12
N LEU A 66 11.02 25.33 8.59
CA LEU A 66 11.25 24.57 7.37
C LEU A 66 11.67 25.49 6.22
N ARG A 67 10.94 26.61 6.05
CA ARG A 67 11.24 27.60 5.01
C ARG A 67 12.62 28.23 5.19
N ARG A 68 13.03 28.57 6.41
CA ARG A 68 14.39 29.09 6.69
C ARG A 68 15.45 28.05 6.34
N ARG A 69 15.26 26.82 6.82
CA ARG A 69 16.18 25.70 6.59
C ARG A 69 16.37 25.36 5.12
N LEU A 70 15.30 25.46 4.32
CA LEU A 70 15.32 25.22 2.88
C LEU A 70 15.87 26.41 2.07
N LYS A 71 15.97 27.61 2.67
CA LYS A 71 16.63 28.78 2.06
C LYS A 71 18.14 28.81 2.30
N ASP A 72 18.66 27.92 3.12
CA ASP A 72 20.10 27.78 3.33
C ASP A 72 20.83 27.37 2.05
N ARG A 73 22.17 27.38 2.06
CA ARG A 73 22.97 27.07 0.86
C ARG A 73 23.01 25.58 0.49
N LYS A 74 22.42 24.71 1.31
CA LYS A 74 22.41 23.26 1.08
C LYS A 74 21.49 22.88 -0.07
N LYS A 75 21.88 21.88 -0.85
CA LYS A 75 21.01 21.27 -1.87
C LYS A 75 20.09 20.25 -1.23
N VAL A 76 18.79 20.53 -1.19
CA VAL A 76 17.80 19.63 -0.57
C VAL A 76 16.79 19.14 -1.61
N LEU A 77 16.52 17.85 -1.62
CA LEU A 77 15.38 17.27 -2.34
C LEU A 77 14.26 16.99 -1.34
N VAL A 78 13.11 17.63 -1.54
CA VAL A 78 11.88 17.31 -0.80
C VAL A 78 11.02 16.42 -1.68
N ILE A 79 10.56 15.30 -1.14
CA ILE A 79 9.69 14.35 -1.83
C ILE A 79 8.36 14.31 -1.08
N LEU A 80 7.26 14.52 -1.81
CA LEU A 80 5.90 14.37 -1.31
C LEU A 80 5.23 13.24 -2.09
N ASP A 81 5.08 12.09 -1.44
CA ASP A 81 4.55 10.87 -2.05
C ASP A 81 3.02 10.80 -1.93
N ASP A 82 2.38 10.28 -2.98
CA ASP A 82 0.94 10.07 -3.14
C ASP A 82 0.05 11.31 -2.92
N VAL A 83 0.36 12.43 -3.57
CA VAL A 83 -0.42 13.68 -3.40
C VAL A 83 -1.79 13.62 -4.07
N TRP A 84 -2.83 14.01 -3.33
CA TRP A 84 -4.24 13.96 -3.75
C TRP A 84 -4.87 15.34 -4.04
N CYS A 85 -4.22 16.44 -3.66
CA CYS A 85 -4.81 17.77 -3.78
C CYS A 85 -3.76 18.83 -4.14
N LYS A 86 -4.24 20.06 -4.37
CA LYS A 86 -3.36 21.23 -4.41
C LYS A 86 -2.79 21.45 -3.02
N LEU A 87 -1.46 21.52 -2.93
CA LEU A 87 -0.76 21.68 -1.66
C LEU A 87 -0.64 23.17 -1.30
N PRO A 88 -0.96 23.55 -0.06
CA PRO A 88 -0.67 24.88 0.46
C PRO A 88 0.82 24.97 0.82
N LEU A 89 1.70 25.10 -0.19
CA LEU A 89 3.15 25.08 0.01
C LEU A 89 3.65 26.10 1.05
N ALA A 90 2.98 27.24 1.19
CA ALA A 90 3.33 28.24 2.20
C ALA A 90 3.09 27.77 3.63
N ASP A 91 1.97 27.10 3.86
CA ASP A 91 1.55 26.57 5.17
C ASP A 91 2.41 25.35 5.54
N ILE A 92 2.86 24.57 4.56
CA ILE A 92 3.82 23.48 4.80
C ILE A 92 5.25 24.04 5.07
N GLY A 93 5.57 25.23 4.57
CA GLY A 93 6.92 25.83 4.67
C GLY A 93 7.83 25.53 3.47
N LEU A 94 7.24 25.16 2.33
CA LEU A 94 7.92 24.82 1.07
C LEU A 94 7.91 25.97 0.04
N ASP A 95 7.48 27.18 0.42
CA ASP A 95 7.54 28.40 -0.38
C ASP A 95 8.91 29.11 -0.26
N PHE A 96 9.99 28.39 -0.58
CA PHE A 96 11.37 28.90 -0.47
C PHE A 96 11.84 29.74 -1.68
N GLY A 97 11.01 29.91 -2.72
CA GLY A 97 11.32 30.69 -3.92
C GLY A 97 12.33 30.01 -4.85
N ASP A 98 13.02 30.79 -5.70
CA ASP A 98 14.01 30.29 -6.67
C ASP A 98 15.36 29.90 -6.03
N SER A 99 15.36 29.38 -4.81
CA SER A 99 16.58 28.89 -4.17
C SER A 99 17.19 27.79 -5.04
N LYS A 100 18.35 28.09 -5.65
CA LYS A 100 19.00 27.21 -6.65
C LYS A 100 19.36 25.81 -6.14
N GLY A 101 19.27 25.56 -4.83
CA GLY A 101 19.59 24.29 -4.19
C GLY A 101 18.42 23.34 -3.94
N CYS A 102 17.18 23.84 -3.86
CA CYS A 102 16.05 23.04 -3.40
C CYS A 102 15.10 22.62 -4.53
N LYS A 103 14.66 21.37 -4.51
CA LYS A 103 13.69 20.80 -5.48
C LYS A 103 12.61 20.04 -4.75
N ILE A 104 11.38 20.08 -5.28
CA ILE A 104 10.26 19.28 -4.81
C ILE A 104 9.94 18.25 -5.90
N LEU A 105 9.90 16.97 -5.51
CA LEU A 105 9.37 15.89 -6.30
C LEU A 105 8.02 15.48 -5.72
N ILE A 106 7.00 15.36 -6.56
CA ILE A 106 5.68 14.91 -6.17
C ILE A 106 5.36 13.64 -6.95
N THR A 107 4.81 12.63 -6.28
CA THR A 107 4.12 11.54 -6.97
C THR A 107 2.61 11.72 -6.80
N SER A 108 1.84 11.42 -7.83
CA SER A 108 0.38 11.45 -7.79
C SER A 108 -0.19 10.51 -8.85
N ARG A 109 -1.43 10.06 -8.63
CA ARG A 109 -2.17 9.20 -9.56
C ARG A 109 -2.81 9.98 -10.70
N GLU A 110 -3.10 11.25 -10.45
CA GLU A 110 -3.91 12.11 -11.30
C GLU A 110 -3.08 13.24 -11.89
N ARG A 111 -3.16 13.39 -13.21
CA ARG A 111 -2.45 14.47 -13.92
C ARG A 111 -2.90 15.86 -13.46
N GLY A 112 -4.18 16.03 -13.14
CA GLY A 112 -4.74 17.30 -12.67
C GLY A 112 -4.08 17.82 -11.38
N ILE A 113 -3.57 16.94 -10.52
CA ILE A 113 -2.85 17.33 -9.31
C ILE A 113 -1.50 17.95 -9.63
N CYS A 114 -0.79 17.41 -10.63
CA CYS A 114 0.46 17.99 -11.12
C CYS A 114 0.23 19.40 -11.67
N GLU A 115 -0.84 19.60 -12.45
CA GLU A 115 -1.23 20.90 -13.01
C GLU A 115 -1.64 21.89 -11.92
N ALA A 116 -2.44 21.47 -10.94
CA ALA A 116 -2.88 22.30 -9.82
C ALA A 116 -1.70 22.78 -8.94
N ASN A 117 -0.66 21.96 -8.82
CA ASN A 117 0.59 22.26 -8.12
C ASN A 117 1.67 22.89 -9.03
N LYS A 118 1.33 23.21 -10.30
CA LYS A 118 2.24 23.83 -11.28
C LYS A 118 3.56 23.08 -11.46
N CYS A 119 3.51 21.75 -11.42
CA CYS A 119 4.66 20.88 -11.54
C CYS A 119 4.93 20.53 -13.02
N THR A 120 6.16 20.11 -13.33
CA THR A 120 6.48 19.51 -14.63
C THR A 120 6.14 18.02 -14.60
N PRO A 121 5.16 17.54 -15.38
CA PRO A 121 4.74 16.14 -15.32
C PRO A 121 5.81 15.22 -15.91
N PHE A 122 6.05 14.11 -15.22
CA PHE A 122 6.73 12.92 -15.76
C PHE A 122 5.75 11.76 -15.67
N LEU A 123 5.29 11.27 -16.82
CA LEU A 123 4.29 10.20 -16.87
C LEU A 123 5.00 8.85 -16.71
N ILE A 124 4.56 8.07 -15.74
CA ILE A 124 4.97 6.68 -15.56
C ILE A 124 3.85 5.83 -16.16
N ASP A 125 4.19 5.13 -17.24
CA ASP A 125 3.29 4.22 -17.95
C ASP A 125 3.36 2.80 -17.34
N ILE A 126 2.51 1.91 -17.85
CA ILE A 126 2.62 0.47 -17.60
C ILE A 126 3.95 -0.07 -18.15
N LEU A 127 4.38 -1.24 -17.67
CA LEU A 127 5.61 -1.87 -18.12
C LEU A 127 5.52 -2.26 -19.61
N SER A 128 6.67 -2.24 -20.31
CA SER A 128 6.75 -2.86 -21.63
C SER A 128 6.45 -4.36 -21.52
N ASN A 129 6.07 -5.00 -22.62
CA ASN A 129 5.79 -6.45 -22.61
C ASN A 129 7.01 -7.25 -22.13
N GLU A 130 8.22 -6.84 -22.54
CA GLU A 130 9.48 -7.47 -22.14
C GLU A 130 9.77 -7.27 -20.65
N GLU A 131 9.60 -6.04 -20.14
CA GLU A 131 9.79 -5.71 -18.72
C GLU A 131 8.77 -6.44 -17.84
N ALA A 132 7.50 -6.44 -18.26
CA ALA A 132 6.39 -7.10 -17.60
C ALA A 132 6.60 -8.62 -17.54
N TRP A 133 6.97 -9.25 -18.66
CA TRP A 133 7.25 -10.68 -18.70
C TRP A 133 8.48 -11.05 -17.86
N GLY A 134 9.52 -10.20 -17.89
CA GLY A 134 10.67 -10.35 -17.00
C GLY A 134 10.30 -10.35 -15.53
N LEU A 135 9.45 -9.40 -15.11
CA LEU A 135 8.95 -9.33 -13.74
C LEU A 135 8.03 -10.51 -13.39
N PHE A 136 7.20 -10.96 -14.33
CA PHE A 136 6.33 -12.11 -14.11
C PHE A 136 7.15 -13.39 -13.85
N ARG A 137 8.15 -13.67 -14.68
CA ARG A 137 9.07 -14.81 -14.48
C ARG A 137 9.80 -14.75 -13.16
N GLN A 138 10.21 -13.56 -12.73
CA GLN A 138 10.89 -13.38 -11.45
C GLN A 138 10.04 -13.84 -10.26
N HIS A 139 8.71 -13.68 -10.34
CA HIS A 139 7.78 -14.03 -9.26
C HIS A 139 7.16 -15.43 -9.43
N ALA A 140 6.75 -15.79 -10.64
CA ALA A 140 6.15 -17.09 -10.93
C ALA A 140 7.16 -18.24 -10.97
N GLY A 141 8.44 -17.95 -11.26
CA GLY A 141 9.49 -18.93 -11.48
C GLY A 141 9.75 -19.17 -12.97
N ASN A 142 10.95 -19.65 -13.31
CA ASN A 142 11.38 -19.82 -14.70
C ASN A 142 10.65 -20.93 -15.46
N TYR A 143 10.00 -21.88 -14.77
CA TYR A 143 9.27 -22.98 -15.40
C TYR A 143 8.05 -22.50 -16.21
N VAL A 144 7.62 -21.24 -16.06
CA VAL A 144 6.61 -20.64 -16.96
C VAL A 144 7.10 -20.50 -18.41
N GLU A 145 8.39 -20.76 -18.67
CA GLU A 145 8.95 -20.86 -20.01
C GLU A 145 8.94 -22.30 -20.56
N ASP A 146 8.60 -23.30 -19.74
CA ASP A 146 8.52 -24.69 -20.18
C ASP A 146 7.38 -24.85 -21.19
N ALA A 147 7.61 -25.65 -22.24
CA ALA A 147 6.74 -25.71 -23.42
C ALA A 147 5.28 -26.13 -23.10
N ASP A 148 5.08 -26.87 -22.02
CA ASP A 148 3.79 -27.33 -21.52
C ASP A 148 3.07 -26.28 -20.65
N ILE A 149 3.79 -25.38 -19.98
CA ILE A 149 3.22 -24.32 -19.12
C ILE A 149 3.10 -22.99 -19.86
N ASN A 150 4.07 -22.64 -20.70
CA ASN A 150 4.19 -21.34 -21.33
C ASN A 150 2.91 -20.86 -22.05
N PRO A 151 2.21 -21.70 -22.85
CA PRO A 151 0.99 -21.25 -23.52
C PRO A 151 -0.08 -20.74 -22.56
N VAL A 152 -0.29 -21.43 -21.44
CA VAL A 152 -1.32 -21.06 -20.45
C VAL A 152 -0.84 -19.94 -19.53
N ALA A 153 0.45 -19.92 -19.18
CA ALA A 153 1.04 -18.84 -18.40
C ALA A 153 1.02 -17.50 -19.15
N MET A 154 1.28 -17.51 -20.47
CA MET A 154 1.16 -16.30 -21.30
C MET A 154 -0.28 -15.78 -21.37
N GLU A 155 -1.27 -16.67 -21.42
CA GLU A 155 -2.69 -16.24 -21.37
C GLU A 155 -3.00 -15.55 -20.03
N VAL A 156 -2.59 -16.11 -18.90
CA VAL A 156 -2.77 -15.47 -17.57
C VAL A 156 -1.99 -14.17 -17.45
N PHE A 157 -0.75 -14.13 -17.96
CA PHE A 157 0.08 -12.94 -17.98
C PHE A 157 -0.57 -11.77 -18.75
N ASN A 158 -1.19 -12.05 -19.89
CA ASN A 158 -1.89 -11.03 -20.67
C ASN A 158 -3.07 -10.42 -19.89
N GLU A 159 -3.71 -11.19 -19.01
CA GLU A 159 -4.76 -10.71 -18.10
C GLU A 159 -4.22 -9.86 -16.94
N CYS A 160 -2.90 -9.76 -16.74
CA CYS A 160 -2.31 -8.92 -15.69
C CYS A 160 -2.19 -7.43 -16.08
N GLY A 161 -2.45 -7.07 -17.34
CA GLY A 161 -2.49 -5.68 -17.81
C GLY A 161 -1.17 -4.91 -17.69
N HIS A 162 -0.05 -5.64 -17.60
CA HIS A 162 1.31 -5.13 -17.47
C HIS A 162 1.55 -4.23 -16.23
N LEU A 163 0.72 -4.36 -15.20
CA LEU A 163 0.83 -3.61 -13.96
C LEU A 163 1.79 -4.33 -12.99
N PRO A 164 2.86 -3.68 -12.51
CA PRO A 164 3.81 -4.30 -11.57
C PRO A 164 3.15 -4.92 -10.34
N LEU A 165 2.19 -4.22 -9.73
CA LEU A 165 1.48 -4.72 -8.54
C LEU A 165 0.78 -6.06 -8.82
N ILE A 166 0.07 -6.11 -9.95
CA ILE A 166 -0.76 -7.25 -10.36
C ILE A 166 0.11 -8.43 -10.78
N ILE A 167 1.12 -8.17 -11.60
CA ILE A 167 2.11 -9.16 -12.03
C ILE A 167 2.76 -9.85 -10.83
N ARG A 168 3.17 -9.07 -9.82
CA ARG A 168 3.82 -9.62 -8.63
C ARG A 168 2.87 -10.50 -7.82
N ALA A 169 1.64 -10.03 -7.60
CA ALA A 169 0.65 -10.75 -6.81
C ALA A 169 0.26 -12.08 -7.48
N VAL A 170 -0.01 -12.09 -8.79
CA VAL A 170 -0.41 -13.32 -9.49
C VAL A 170 0.75 -14.23 -9.81
N GLY A 171 1.90 -13.67 -10.18
CA GLY A 171 3.11 -14.45 -10.37
C GLY A 171 3.44 -15.24 -9.10
N GLU A 172 3.42 -14.59 -7.93
CA GLU A 172 3.71 -15.30 -6.68
C GLU A 172 2.58 -16.28 -6.28
N ALA A 173 1.31 -15.96 -6.56
CA ALA A 173 0.19 -16.84 -6.24
C ALA A 173 0.24 -18.18 -6.99
N LEU A 174 0.66 -18.13 -8.26
CA LEU A 174 0.77 -19.31 -9.14
C LEU A 174 2.16 -19.93 -9.15
N LYS A 175 3.05 -19.46 -8.26
CA LYS A 175 4.42 -19.94 -8.17
C LYS A 175 4.45 -21.43 -7.87
N ASP A 176 5.34 -22.12 -8.58
CA ASP A 176 5.50 -23.57 -8.57
C ASP A 176 4.21 -24.36 -8.91
N GLY A 177 3.21 -23.71 -9.54
CA GLY A 177 1.93 -24.31 -9.86
C GLY A 177 1.98 -25.26 -11.07
N GLU A 178 1.24 -26.36 -11.00
CA GLU A 178 1.17 -27.35 -12.07
C GLU A 178 0.26 -26.91 -13.22
N GLN A 179 0.44 -27.50 -14.42
CA GLN A 179 -0.31 -27.12 -15.63
C GLN A 179 -1.83 -27.10 -15.44
N PHE A 180 -2.37 -28.00 -14.60
CA PHE A 180 -3.81 -28.05 -14.33
C PHE A 180 -4.29 -26.83 -13.52
N GLU A 181 -3.47 -26.30 -12.60
CA GLU A 181 -3.76 -25.09 -11.83
C GLU A 181 -3.82 -23.89 -12.77
N TRP A 182 -2.80 -23.74 -13.63
CA TRP A 182 -2.80 -22.68 -14.65
C TRP A 182 -4.03 -22.72 -15.57
N LYS A 183 -4.46 -23.92 -15.99
CA LYS A 183 -5.64 -24.10 -16.86
C LYS A 183 -6.94 -23.75 -16.15
N ASP A 184 -7.07 -24.14 -14.88
CA ASP A 184 -8.23 -23.81 -14.07
C ASP A 184 -8.31 -22.30 -13.86
N GLU A 185 -7.19 -21.65 -13.55
CA GLU A 185 -7.19 -20.21 -13.32
C GLU A 185 -7.50 -19.40 -14.57
N ARG A 186 -6.95 -19.81 -15.71
CA ARG A 186 -7.36 -19.26 -17.00
C ARG A 186 -8.88 -19.35 -17.20
N ARG A 187 -9.50 -20.47 -16.80
CA ARG A 187 -10.95 -20.66 -16.91
C ARG A 187 -11.70 -19.73 -15.95
N GLN A 188 -11.20 -19.54 -14.72
CA GLN A 188 -11.79 -18.63 -13.75
C GLN A 188 -11.75 -17.17 -14.25
N PHE A 189 -10.60 -16.71 -14.79
CA PHE A 189 -10.45 -15.38 -15.40
C PHE A 189 -11.48 -15.09 -16.51
N LYS A 190 -11.65 -16.06 -17.44
CA LYS A 190 -12.55 -15.90 -18.60
C LYS A 190 -14.03 -15.90 -18.22
N ASN A 191 -14.42 -16.62 -17.16
CA ASN A 191 -15.83 -16.76 -16.78
C ASN A 191 -16.30 -15.71 -15.78
N PHE A 192 -15.41 -14.88 -15.24
CA PHE A 192 -15.77 -13.86 -14.26
C PHE A 192 -16.46 -12.67 -14.91
N THR A 193 -17.67 -12.35 -14.43
CA THR A 193 -18.43 -11.15 -14.79
C THR A 193 -18.57 -10.26 -13.55
N PRO A 194 -17.87 -9.12 -13.47
CA PRO A 194 -17.95 -8.24 -12.31
C PRO A 194 -19.33 -7.57 -12.20
N ASN A 195 -19.82 -7.44 -10.97
CA ASN A 195 -20.92 -6.53 -10.66
C ASN A 195 -20.37 -5.09 -10.65
N LYS A 196 -21.02 -4.17 -11.37
CA LYS A 196 -20.61 -2.76 -11.62
C LYS A 196 -20.60 -1.82 -10.39
N ILE A 197 -20.37 -2.33 -9.19
CA ILE A 197 -20.50 -1.57 -7.95
C ILE A 197 -19.17 -0.88 -7.56
N SER A 198 -18.02 -1.36 -8.05
CA SER A 198 -16.71 -0.78 -7.74
C SER A 198 -16.24 0.27 -8.77
N LYS A 199 -15.51 1.30 -8.29
CA LYS A 199 -14.68 2.18 -9.13
C LYS A 199 -13.32 1.55 -9.51
N ILE A 200 -13.07 0.33 -9.04
CA ILE A 200 -11.88 -0.46 -9.33
C ILE A 200 -12.03 -1.02 -10.75
N ASP A 201 -10.94 -1.00 -11.50
CA ASP A 201 -10.88 -1.63 -12.80
C ASP A 201 -11.14 -3.15 -12.67
N ASP A 202 -12.06 -3.66 -13.50
CA ASP A 202 -12.52 -5.05 -13.44
C ASP A 202 -11.38 -6.06 -13.55
N GLN A 203 -10.36 -5.76 -14.35
CA GLN A 203 -9.19 -6.61 -14.53
C GLN A 203 -8.30 -6.57 -13.28
N VAL A 204 -8.09 -5.40 -12.68
CA VAL A 204 -7.36 -5.26 -11.41
C VAL A 204 -8.01 -6.05 -10.28
N TYR A 205 -9.35 -6.01 -10.17
CA TYR A 205 -10.08 -6.77 -9.16
C TYR A 205 -9.86 -8.28 -9.33
N LYS A 206 -10.13 -8.84 -10.52
CA LYS A 206 -10.03 -10.29 -10.80
C LYS A 206 -8.66 -10.84 -10.41
N THR A 207 -7.63 -10.12 -10.81
CA THR A 207 -6.25 -10.60 -10.71
C THR A 207 -5.75 -10.52 -9.25
N LEU A 208 -6.24 -9.57 -8.44
CA LEU A 208 -5.98 -9.53 -7.00
C LEU A 208 -6.85 -10.49 -6.19
N GLU A 209 -8.10 -10.70 -6.57
CA GLU A 209 -8.99 -11.72 -5.97
C GLU A 209 -8.39 -13.12 -6.14
N LEU A 210 -7.77 -13.39 -7.29
CA LEU A 210 -7.00 -14.60 -7.52
C LEU A 210 -5.89 -14.76 -6.49
N SER A 211 -5.02 -13.75 -6.35
CA SER A 211 -3.93 -13.81 -5.37
C SER A 211 -4.44 -14.01 -3.94
N PHE A 212 -5.59 -13.42 -3.61
CA PHE A 212 -6.27 -13.63 -2.35
C PHE A 212 -6.74 -15.08 -2.17
N SER A 213 -7.34 -15.71 -3.19
CA SER A 213 -7.90 -17.07 -3.10
C SER A 213 -6.83 -18.13 -2.79
N TYR A 214 -5.61 -17.94 -3.32
CA TYR A 214 -4.45 -18.81 -3.14
C TYR A 214 -3.78 -18.71 -1.76
N LEU A 215 -4.12 -17.71 -0.95
CA LEU A 215 -3.54 -17.55 0.39
C LEU A 215 -3.82 -18.78 1.26
N LYS A 216 -2.75 -19.39 1.76
CA LYS A 216 -2.79 -20.42 2.80
C LYS A 216 -1.84 -20.01 3.93
N PRO A 217 -2.24 -20.10 5.20
CA PRO A 217 -3.50 -20.66 5.71
C PRO A 217 -4.68 -19.65 5.66
N GLU A 218 -5.90 -20.12 5.97
CA GLU A 218 -7.13 -19.29 5.90
C GLU A 218 -7.12 -18.11 6.89
N GLU A 219 -6.40 -18.26 7.99
CA GLU A 219 -6.15 -17.17 8.93
C GLU A 219 -5.38 -16.02 8.27
N ALA A 220 -4.52 -16.28 7.27
CA ALA A 220 -3.82 -15.24 6.55
C ALA A 220 -4.78 -14.38 5.70
N LYS A 221 -5.81 -14.97 5.10
CA LYS A 221 -6.90 -14.24 4.43
C LYS A 221 -7.62 -13.33 5.42
N SER A 222 -8.00 -13.89 6.57
CA SER A 222 -8.68 -13.12 7.63
C SER A 222 -7.82 -11.97 8.15
N CYS A 223 -6.50 -12.19 8.28
CA CYS A 223 -5.52 -11.18 8.67
C CYS A 223 -5.40 -10.07 7.62
N LEU A 224 -5.39 -10.40 6.34
CA LEU A 224 -5.33 -9.42 5.25
C LEU A 224 -6.60 -8.55 5.21
N LEU A 225 -7.78 -9.17 5.28
CA LEU A 225 -9.05 -8.46 5.34
C LEU A 225 -9.18 -7.59 6.61
N LEU A 226 -8.52 -7.97 7.71
CA LEU A 226 -8.48 -7.15 8.91
C LEU A 226 -7.61 -5.89 8.69
N CYS A 227 -6.49 -6.02 7.97
CA CYS A 227 -5.66 -4.88 7.58
C CYS A 227 -6.43 -3.90 6.67
N SER A 228 -7.38 -4.37 5.85
CA SER A 228 -8.15 -3.50 4.96
C SER A 228 -9.14 -2.57 5.67
N LEU A 229 -9.45 -2.85 6.95
CA LEU A 229 -10.29 -1.98 7.78
C LEU A 229 -9.57 -0.71 8.26
N PHE A 230 -8.24 -0.66 8.17
CA PHE A 230 -7.48 0.53 8.54
C PHE A 230 -7.60 1.62 7.46
N PRO A 231 -7.34 2.90 7.81
CA PRO A 231 -7.26 3.97 6.83
C PRO A 231 -6.23 3.69 5.74
N GLU A 232 -6.41 4.34 4.59
CA GLU A 232 -5.39 4.33 3.54
C GLU A 232 -4.04 4.79 4.10
N ASP A 233 -2.98 4.13 3.66
CA ASP A 233 -1.59 4.39 4.06
C ASP A 233 -1.23 4.19 5.54
N ALA A 234 -2.15 3.68 6.35
CA ALA A 234 -1.90 3.41 7.77
C ALA A 234 -0.72 2.46 7.99
N VAL A 235 0.13 2.81 8.94
CA VAL A 235 1.18 1.94 9.48
C VAL A 235 0.55 1.16 10.62
N ILE A 236 0.47 -0.16 10.46
CA ILE A 236 -0.21 -1.06 11.40
C ILE A 236 0.86 -1.80 12.19
N SER A 237 0.91 -1.59 13.50
CA SER A 237 1.78 -2.33 14.40
C SER A 237 1.39 -3.82 14.46
N ILE A 238 2.38 -4.70 14.45
CA ILE A 238 2.18 -6.15 14.63
C ILE A 238 1.54 -6.46 15.98
N ASP A 239 1.91 -5.75 17.06
CA ASP A 239 1.29 -5.94 18.38
C ASP A 239 -0.20 -5.63 18.34
N TYR A 240 -0.55 -4.52 17.71
CA TYR A 240 -1.95 -4.11 17.60
C TYR A 240 -2.76 -5.10 16.75
N LEU A 241 -2.18 -5.54 15.63
CA LEU A 241 -2.78 -6.59 14.80
C LEU A 241 -2.93 -7.92 15.56
N SER A 242 -1.99 -8.26 16.44
CA SER A 242 -2.04 -9.46 17.30
C SER A 242 -3.22 -9.42 18.26
N VAL A 243 -3.44 -8.28 18.92
CA VAL A 243 -4.60 -8.07 19.80
C VAL A 243 -5.91 -8.18 19.03
N LEU A 244 -6.01 -7.53 17.87
CA LEU A 244 -7.22 -7.60 17.05
C LEU A 244 -7.51 -9.03 16.56
N THR A 245 -6.50 -9.72 16.04
CA THR A 245 -6.67 -11.05 15.48
C THR A 245 -7.07 -12.08 16.57
N MET A 246 -6.50 -11.93 17.77
CA MET A 246 -6.87 -12.73 18.94
C MET A 246 -8.30 -12.43 19.42
N THR A 247 -8.66 -11.16 19.58
CA THR A 247 -10.00 -10.75 20.05
C THR A 247 -11.11 -11.13 19.06
N MET A 248 -10.81 -11.20 17.77
CA MET A 248 -11.72 -11.67 16.73
C MET A 248 -11.91 -13.19 16.72
N GLY A 249 -11.03 -13.93 17.41
CA GLY A 249 -11.04 -15.38 17.44
C GLY A 249 -10.61 -16.02 16.11
N PHE A 250 -9.76 -15.33 15.34
CA PHE A 250 -9.20 -15.86 14.09
C PHE A 250 -8.02 -16.82 14.34
N LEU A 251 -7.53 -16.90 15.59
CA LEU A 251 -6.41 -17.75 15.96
C LEU A 251 -6.89 -18.91 16.85
N PRO A 252 -7.31 -20.05 16.27
CA PRO A 252 -7.69 -21.22 17.06
C PRO A 252 -6.47 -21.75 17.84
N ASN A 253 -6.61 -22.08 19.13
CA ASN A 253 -5.54 -22.61 19.99
C ASN A 253 -4.40 -21.61 20.27
N SER A 254 -4.71 -20.32 20.39
CA SER A 254 -3.76 -19.31 20.86
C SER A 254 -4.20 -18.79 22.22
N ASP A 255 -3.56 -19.32 23.28
CA ASP A 255 -3.96 -19.09 24.67
C ASP A 255 -3.27 -17.87 25.29
N SER A 256 -2.27 -17.30 24.62
CA SER A 256 -1.54 -16.11 25.07
C SER A 256 -1.35 -15.07 23.95
N ILE A 257 -1.10 -13.82 24.35
CA ILE A 257 -0.77 -12.74 23.41
C ILE A 257 0.55 -13.01 22.67
N GLY A 258 1.49 -13.72 23.30
CA GLY A 258 2.75 -14.12 22.67
C GLY A 258 2.53 -15.14 21.55
N ASP A 259 1.65 -16.12 21.76
CA ASP A 259 1.28 -17.09 20.73
C ASP A 259 0.53 -16.41 19.58
N ALA A 260 -0.38 -15.47 19.91
CA ALA A 260 -1.08 -14.68 18.92
C ALA A 260 -0.10 -13.89 18.04
N ARG A 261 0.89 -13.23 18.66
CA ARG A 261 1.92 -12.46 17.95
C ARG A 261 2.76 -13.34 17.04
N ASN A 262 3.20 -14.51 17.49
CA ASN A 262 3.96 -15.45 16.65
C ASN A 262 3.15 -15.91 15.43
N ARG A 263 1.85 -16.17 15.60
CA ARG A 263 0.98 -16.53 14.47
C ARG A 263 0.73 -15.36 13.52
N VAL A 264 0.52 -14.15 14.04
CA VAL A 264 0.40 -12.95 13.20
C VAL A 264 1.68 -12.70 12.42
N LEU A 265 2.86 -12.81 13.04
CA LEU A 265 4.14 -12.72 12.33
C LEU A 265 4.26 -13.76 11.21
N SER A 266 3.82 -15.00 11.46
CA SER A 266 3.79 -16.04 10.42
C SER A 266 2.85 -15.68 9.26
N MET A 267 1.64 -15.19 9.55
CA MET A 267 0.70 -14.77 8.50
C MET A 267 1.20 -13.55 7.74
N VAL A 268 1.73 -12.56 8.44
CA VAL A 268 2.34 -11.37 7.83
C VAL A 268 3.51 -11.75 6.93
N LYS A 269 4.32 -12.73 7.33
CA LYS A 269 5.36 -13.27 6.46
C LYS A 269 4.76 -13.85 5.18
N THR A 270 3.73 -14.69 5.28
CA THR A 270 3.01 -15.21 4.11
C THR A 270 2.49 -14.09 3.22
N LEU A 271 1.77 -13.11 3.79
CA LEU A 271 1.18 -11.99 3.04
C LEU A 271 2.24 -11.12 2.35
N LYS A 272 3.39 -10.89 3.00
CA LYS A 272 4.53 -10.19 2.40
C LYS A 272 5.14 -10.99 1.26
N THR A 273 5.31 -12.30 1.43
CA THR A 273 5.80 -13.19 0.37
C THR A 273 4.85 -13.16 -0.82
N SER A 274 3.54 -13.30 -0.60
CA SER A 274 2.49 -13.19 -1.63
C SER A 274 2.33 -11.78 -2.24
N CYS A 275 3.17 -10.82 -1.87
CA CYS A 275 3.13 -9.43 -2.35
C CYS A 275 1.81 -8.69 -2.07
N LEU A 276 1.01 -9.16 -1.11
CA LEU A 276 -0.27 -8.56 -0.74
C LEU A 276 -0.16 -7.58 0.44
N LEU A 277 0.97 -7.60 1.16
CA LEU A 277 1.23 -6.72 2.29
C LEU A 277 2.66 -6.16 2.23
N LEU A 278 2.84 -4.90 2.59
CA LEU A 278 4.15 -4.24 2.61
C LEU A 278 4.72 -4.23 4.03
N GLY A 279 6.04 -4.38 4.15
CA GLY A 279 6.76 -4.18 5.42
C GLY A 279 7.23 -2.74 5.58
N CYS A 280 7.30 -2.27 6.82
CA CYS A 280 7.88 -0.99 7.18
C CYS A 280 9.37 -1.13 7.59
N GLU A 281 10.09 -0.01 7.63
CA GLU A 281 11.54 0.02 7.94
C GLU A 281 11.86 -0.43 9.38
N ASP A 282 10.91 -0.27 10.31
CA ASP A 282 11.02 -0.69 11.71
C ASP A 282 11.04 -2.23 11.88
N GLY A 283 10.65 -2.98 10.84
CA GLY A 283 10.55 -4.43 10.86
C GLY A 283 9.37 -4.99 11.66
N ASP A 284 8.65 -4.15 12.41
CA ASP A 284 7.55 -4.56 13.30
C ASP A 284 6.21 -3.88 12.98
N SER A 285 6.13 -3.22 11.83
CA SER A 285 4.89 -2.70 11.27
C SER A 285 4.69 -3.13 9.82
N VAL A 286 3.43 -3.05 9.39
CA VAL A 286 2.98 -3.38 8.05
C VAL A 286 2.10 -2.29 7.48
N LYS A 287 1.99 -2.26 6.15
CA LYS A 287 1.13 -1.35 5.42
C LYS A 287 0.45 -2.07 4.28
N LEU A 288 -0.83 -1.79 4.06
CA LEU A 288 -1.60 -2.34 2.95
C LEU A 288 -1.63 -1.34 1.79
N HIS A 289 -1.39 -1.81 0.57
CA HIS A 289 -1.52 -0.97 -0.61
C HIS A 289 -3.00 -0.66 -0.82
N ASP A 290 -3.34 0.60 -1.08
CA ASP A 290 -4.72 1.06 -1.21
C ASP A 290 -5.55 0.31 -2.28
N VAL A 291 -4.98 -0.04 -3.44
CA VAL A 291 -5.66 -0.88 -4.45
C VAL A 291 -6.03 -2.25 -3.90
N ILE A 292 -5.12 -2.87 -3.14
CA ILE A 292 -5.38 -4.16 -2.50
C ILE A 292 -6.43 -4.00 -1.41
N ARG A 293 -6.33 -2.93 -0.60
CA ARG A 293 -7.34 -2.58 0.40
C ARG A 293 -8.74 -2.45 -0.21
N ASP A 294 -8.88 -1.76 -1.33
CA ASP A 294 -10.19 -1.57 -1.98
C ASP A 294 -10.76 -2.89 -2.51
N VAL A 295 -9.90 -3.75 -3.08
CA VAL A 295 -10.29 -5.12 -3.50
C VAL A 295 -10.67 -5.97 -2.29
N ASP A 296 -9.89 -5.96 -1.23
CA ASP A 296 -10.13 -6.73 0.01
C ASP A 296 -11.45 -6.31 0.69
N ILE A 297 -11.75 -5.00 0.75
CA ILE A 297 -13.02 -4.50 1.26
C ILE A 297 -14.19 -5.08 0.43
N TYR A 298 -14.04 -5.11 -0.89
CA TYR A 298 -15.07 -5.65 -1.77
C TYR A 298 -15.23 -7.18 -1.61
N ILE A 299 -14.13 -7.94 -1.59
CA ILE A 299 -14.14 -9.38 -1.31
C ILE A 299 -14.86 -9.64 0.02
N ALA A 300 -14.53 -8.87 1.05
CA ALA A 300 -15.15 -8.99 2.35
C ALA A 300 -16.65 -8.65 2.33
N LEU A 301 -17.10 -7.72 1.47
CA LEU A 301 -18.52 -7.38 1.33
C LEU A 301 -19.33 -8.45 0.57
N GLU A 302 -18.74 -9.10 -0.42
CA GLU A 302 -19.41 -10.12 -1.24
C GLU A 302 -19.48 -11.47 -0.52
N ASP A 303 -18.39 -11.89 0.12
CA ASP A 303 -18.33 -13.18 0.82
C ASP A 303 -19.04 -13.10 2.18
N ILE A 304 -20.12 -13.88 2.33
CA ILE A 304 -20.89 -14.01 3.58
C ILE A 304 -19.99 -14.33 4.78
N LYS A 305 -18.91 -15.10 4.56
CA LYS A 305 -17.95 -15.45 5.59
C LYS A 305 -17.28 -14.23 6.21
N TYR A 306 -17.02 -13.18 5.43
CA TYR A 306 -16.24 -12.01 5.85
C TYR A 306 -17.07 -10.73 6.01
N ARG A 307 -18.30 -10.73 5.49
CA ARG A 307 -19.23 -9.60 5.46
C ARG A 307 -19.45 -8.90 6.81
N PHE A 308 -19.37 -9.63 7.92
CA PHE A 308 -19.51 -9.06 9.26
C PHE A 308 -18.39 -8.04 9.57
N MET A 309 -17.19 -8.23 9.01
CA MET A 309 -16.04 -7.34 9.22
C MET A 309 -16.34 -5.94 8.68
N VAL A 310 -16.85 -5.84 7.45
CA VAL A 310 -17.09 -4.55 6.79
C VAL A 310 -18.42 -3.92 7.21
N LYS A 311 -19.50 -4.69 7.39
CA LYS A 311 -20.80 -4.13 7.83
C LYS A 311 -20.70 -3.39 9.16
N SER A 312 -19.92 -3.94 10.09
CA SER A 312 -19.66 -3.34 11.41
C SER A 312 -18.88 -2.02 11.35
N PHE A 313 -18.10 -1.80 10.29
CA PHE A 313 -17.21 -0.66 10.12
C PHE A 313 -17.80 0.43 9.20
N VAL A 314 -18.55 0.05 8.16
CA VAL A 314 -18.95 0.95 7.07
C VAL A 314 -20.45 1.33 7.07
N PHE A 315 -21.37 0.45 7.51
CA PHE A 315 -22.80 0.64 7.21
C PHE A 315 -23.76 0.64 8.41
N ALA A 316 -23.75 -0.36 9.31
CA ALA A 316 -24.63 -0.42 10.51
C ALA A 316 -24.39 -1.70 11.36
N TRP A 317 -24.95 -1.72 12.57
CA TRP A 317 -24.83 -2.83 13.55
C TRP A 317 -25.30 -4.18 12.96
N PRO A 318 -24.53 -5.27 13.11
CA PRO A 318 -24.96 -6.59 12.65
C PRO A 318 -25.88 -7.31 13.66
N GLU A 319 -26.55 -8.38 13.22
CA GLU A 319 -27.46 -9.19 14.04
C GLU A 319 -26.74 -9.89 15.22
N MET A 320 -27.50 -10.26 16.26
CA MET A 320 -27.02 -10.55 17.63
C MET A 320 -25.85 -11.55 17.77
N GLN A 321 -25.64 -12.49 16.84
CA GLN A 321 -24.50 -13.43 16.91
C GLN A 321 -23.17 -12.80 16.40
N GLU A 322 -23.23 -11.82 15.50
CA GLU A 322 -22.07 -11.10 14.95
C GLU A 322 -21.69 -9.87 15.77
N ALA A 323 -22.59 -9.43 16.67
CA ALA A 323 -22.45 -8.20 17.46
C ALA A 323 -21.20 -8.17 18.34
N ARG A 324 -20.76 -9.28 18.94
CA ARG A 324 -19.59 -9.27 19.85
C ARG A 324 -18.28 -8.97 19.12
N ARG A 325 -18.05 -9.60 17.96
CA ARG A 325 -16.85 -9.37 17.13
C ARG A 325 -16.86 -7.98 16.49
N ALA A 326 -18.03 -7.54 16.01
CA ALA A 326 -18.26 -6.21 15.47
C ALA A 326 -18.03 -5.07 16.49
N ILE A 327 -18.48 -5.28 17.74
CA ILE A 327 -18.27 -4.34 18.85
C ILE A 327 -16.77 -4.22 19.17
N SER A 328 -16.04 -5.35 19.23
CA SER A 328 -14.59 -5.33 19.43
C SER A 328 -13.87 -4.52 18.33
N LEU A 329 -14.14 -4.80 17.05
CA LEU A 329 -13.52 -4.04 15.95
C LEU A 329 -13.73 -2.53 16.05
N ARG A 330 -14.98 -2.11 16.29
CA ARG A 330 -15.32 -0.69 16.34
C ARG A 330 -14.72 0.00 17.56
N ILE A 331 -14.70 -0.66 18.72
CA ILE A 331 -14.06 -0.12 19.92
C ILE A 331 -12.57 0.06 19.68
N PHE A 332 -11.87 -0.95 19.14
CA PHE A 332 -10.43 -0.86 18.94
C PHE A 332 -10.05 0.19 17.88
N LEU A 333 -10.70 0.19 16.71
CA LEU A 333 -10.36 1.10 15.60
C LEU A 333 -10.84 2.54 15.79
N SER A 334 -11.70 2.83 16.77
CA SER A 334 -12.20 4.19 17.06
C SER A 334 -11.35 4.95 18.08
N PHE A 335 -10.32 4.33 18.66
CA PHE A 335 -9.36 5.06 19.51
C PHE A 335 -8.24 5.64 18.63
N PRO A 336 -8.11 6.97 18.53
CA PRO A 336 -6.90 7.57 18.00
C PRO A 336 -5.74 7.21 18.93
N GLU A 337 -4.59 6.87 18.35
CA GLU A 337 -3.32 6.73 19.05
C GLU A 337 -3.05 7.98 19.91
N ASN A 338 -2.77 7.77 21.20
CA ASN A 338 -2.28 8.81 22.11
C ASN A 338 -0.78 9.03 21.92
#